data_AF-A0A1I2MRH8-F1
#
_entry.id   AF-A0A1I2MRH8-F1
#
_cell.length_a   1.000
_cell.length_b   1.000
_cell.length_c   1.000
_cell.angle_alpha   90.00
_cell.angle_beta   90.00
_cell.angle_gamma   90.00
#
_symmetry.space_group_name_H-M   'P 1'
#
loop_
_entity.id
_entity.type
_entity.pdbx_description
1 polymer ?
#
loop_
_entity_poly.entity_id
_entity_poly.type
_entity_poly.pdbx_seq_one_letter_code
_entity_poly.pdbx_strand_id
1 'polypeptide(L)'
;MAAELFRGGAATRPSRRDDGLVTETTVILLLVVVTALGFDFTNGFHDTANAMATSIATGALRPKVAVLLSATLNLVGAFLSVEVALTVTNAVIRIQNSDGTPKSELLTGGGTALLLIVLAGVIGGILWNLLTWLLGLPSSSSHALFGGLIGAAIAGLGWAGVDWTGDGSKLDGVVGKVVLPAVMSPVIAGTVAAAGTWLIYRITVGVATRFTDNGFRWGQIGSASLVSLAHGTNDAQKTMGVITLALPCPPRTSPPGRSWAAAWGGRARRCAGRSPGGW
;
A
#
# COMPACT_ATOMS: atom_id res chain seq x y z
N MET A 1 57.37 -15.94 41.72
CA MET A 1 56.37 -16.06 42.79
C MET A 1 55.04 -15.57 42.24
N ALA A 2 54.32 -16.50 41.63
CA ALA A 2 52.98 -16.31 41.08
C ALA A 2 52.01 -16.95 42.06
N ALA A 3 51.05 -16.19 42.60
CA ALA A 3 49.78 -16.64 43.17
C ALA A 3 49.11 -15.47 43.91
N GLU A 4 48.01 -14.96 43.35
CA GLU A 4 46.75 -14.65 44.07
C GLU A 4 45.83 -13.82 43.15
N LEU A 5 45.38 -14.47 42.07
CA LEU A 5 44.42 -13.94 41.10
C LEU A 5 43.09 -14.71 41.18
N PHE A 6 42.58 -14.98 42.40
CA PHE A 6 41.26 -15.60 42.59
C PHE A 6 40.58 -15.15 43.89
N ARG A 7 39.76 -14.10 43.80
CA ARG A 7 38.51 -14.00 44.57
C ARG A 7 37.38 -13.64 43.61
N GLY A 8 36.42 -14.56 43.51
CA GLY A 8 35.25 -14.47 42.65
C GLY A 8 34.04 -13.82 43.30
N GLY A 9 32.99 -13.68 42.48
CA GLY A 9 31.64 -13.21 42.84
C GLY A 9 31.44 -11.74 42.46
N ALA A 10 30.56 -11.36 41.53
CA ALA A 10 29.38 -12.01 40.99
C ALA A 10 29.19 -11.61 39.51
N ALA A 11 29.20 -12.60 38.63
CA ALA A 11 28.67 -12.42 37.29
C ALA A 11 27.15 -12.27 37.41
N THR A 12 26.64 -11.07 37.24
CA THR A 12 25.21 -10.82 37.04
C THR A 12 24.77 -11.61 35.81
N ARG A 13 24.12 -12.75 36.03
CA ARG A 13 23.45 -13.49 34.97
C ARG A 13 22.51 -12.52 34.25
N PRO A 14 22.57 -12.38 32.92
CA PRO A 14 21.49 -11.74 32.21
C PRO A 14 20.26 -12.62 32.44
N SER A 15 19.22 -12.05 33.04
CA SER A 15 17.92 -12.68 33.21
C SER A 15 17.31 -12.94 31.84
N ARG A 16 17.70 -14.05 31.23
CA ARG A 16 17.07 -14.63 30.05
C ARG A 16 15.80 -15.32 30.53
N ARG A 17 14.66 -14.65 30.37
CA ARG A 17 13.32 -15.24 30.27
C ARG A 17 12.42 -14.30 29.46
N ASP A 18 12.59 -14.32 28.14
CA ASP A 18 11.55 -13.95 27.19
C ASP A 18 11.19 -15.22 26.41
N ASP A 19 10.74 -16.24 27.15
CA ASP A 19 10.29 -17.50 26.59
C ASP A 19 8.78 -17.39 26.31
N GLY A 20 8.40 -17.28 25.04
CA GLY A 20 7.11 -17.81 24.54
C GLY A 20 5.88 -16.91 24.52
N LEU A 21 5.97 -15.59 24.72
CA LEU A 21 4.81 -14.70 24.57
C LEU A 21 4.83 -14.03 23.20
N VAL A 22 3.76 -14.23 22.43
CA VAL A 22 3.41 -13.35 21.32
C VAL A 22 3.37 -11.93 21.92
N THR A 23 4.39 -11.12 21.66
CA THR A 23 4.47 -9.76 22.19
C THR A 23 3.27 -8.97 21.69
N GLU A 24 2.70 -8.07 22.50
CA GLU A 24 1.57 -7.21 22.12
C GLU A 24 1.77 -6.57 20.73
N THR A 25 2.99 -6.09 20.46
CA THR A 25 3.41 -5.53 19.17
C THR A 25 3.28 -6.52 18.00
N THR A 26 3.56 -7.82 18.22
CA THR A 26 3.43 -8.87 17.20
C THR A 26 1.96 -9.14 16.86
N VAL A 27 1.07 -9.10 17.85
CA VAL A 27 -0.38 -9.23 17.63
C VAL A 27 -0.89 -8.07 16.79
N ILE A 28 -0.54 -6.84 17.16
CA ILE A 28 -0.99 -5.63 16.45
C ILE A 28 -0.41 -5.59 15.04
N LEU A 29 0.86 -5.98 14.85
CA LEU A 29 1.46 -6.12 13.52
C LEU A 29 0.68 -7.10 12.64
N LEU A 30 0.31 -8.27 13.18
CA LEU A 30 -0.47 -9.25 12.45
C LEU A 30 -1.85 -8.70 12.06
N LEU A 31 -2.51 -7.96 12.97
CA LEU A 31 -3.75 -7.27 12.67
C LEU A 31 -3.57 -6.24 11.54
N VAL A 32 -2.53 -5.41 11.58
CA VAL A 32 -2.24 -4.44 10.50
C VAL A 32 -2.08 -5.13 9.16
N VAL A 33 -1.34 -6.24 9.09
CA VAL A 33 -1.13 -6.99 7.85
C VAL A 33 -2.45 -7.57 7.34
N VAL A 34 -3.24 -8.23 8.19
CA VAL A 34 -4.52 -8.81 7.82
C VAL A 34 -5.49 -7.72 7.35
N THR A 35 -5.55 -6.60 8.06
CA THR A 35 -6.40 -5.47 7.71
C THR A 35 -5.95 -4.81 6.40
N ALA A 36 -4.65 -4.65 6.16
CA ALA A 36 -4.14 -4.12 4.89
C ALA A 36 -4.49 -5.03 3.70
N LEU A 37 -4.39 -6.35 3.86
CA LEU A 37 -4.86 -7.30 2.85
C LEU A 37 -6.38 -7.23 2.65
N GLY A 38 -7.14 -7.00 3.71
CA GLY A 38 -8.59 -6.76 3.63
C GLY A 38 -8.91 -5.48 2.87
N PHE A 39 -8.13 -4.41 3.06
CA PHE A 39 -8.25 -3.17 2.31
C PHE A 39 -8.02 -3.39 0.81
N ASP A 40 -6.93 -4.05 0.43
CA ASP A 40 -6.66 -4.43 -0.98
C ASP A 40 -7.81 -5.21 -1.61
N PHE A 41 -8.37 -6.16 -0.85
CA PHE A 41 -9.51 -6.92 -1.32
C PHE A 41 -10.73 -6.02 -1.60
N THR A 42 -11.07 -5.12 -0.68
CA THR A 42 -12.18 -4.17 -0.89
C THR A 42 -11.91 -3.19 -2.03
N ASN A 43 -10.65 -2.78 -2.24
CA ASN A 43 -10.25 -1.90 -3.33
C ASN A 43 -10.46 -2.58 -4.69
N GLY A 44 -10.11 -3.86 -4.80
CA GLY A 44 -10.24 -4.62 -6.04
C GLY A 44 -11.67 -4.62 -6.61
N PHE A 45 -12.69 -4.50 -5.76
CA PHE A 45 -14.09 -4.35 -6.20
C PHE A 45 -14.35 -3.01 -6.89
N HIS A 46 -13.92 -1.92 -6.26
CA HIS A 46 -14.04 -0.56 -6.81
C HIS A 46 -13.25 -0.43 -8.10
N ASP A 47 -12.03 -0.97 -8.13
CA ASP A 47 -11.13 -0.84 -9.28
C ASP A 47 -11.57 -1.69 -10.47
N THR A 48 -12.15 -2.87 -10.21
CA THR A 48 -12.76 -3.68 -11.26
C THR A 48 -13.98 -2.97 -11.85
N ALA A 49 -14.83 -2.35 -11.02
CA ALA A 49 -15.96 -1.57 -11.52
C ALA A 49 -15.48 -0.40 -12.39
N ASN A 50 -14.48 0.34 -11.94
CA ASN A 50 -13.93 1.50 -12.66
C ASN A 50 -13.29 1.10 -14.01
N ALA A 51 -12.55 -0.01 -14.06
CA ALA A 51 -11.84 -0.44 -15.26
C ALA A 51 -12.74 -1.18 -16.27
N MET A 52 -13.72 -1.95 -15.80
CA MET A 52 -14.47 -2.89 -16.63
C MET A 52 -15.91 -2.46 -16.97
N ALA A 53 -16.45 -1.43 -16.31
CA ALA A 53 -17.83 -0.99 -16.54
C ALA A 53 -18.14 -0.70 -18.02
N THR A 54 -17.24 -0.02 -18.72
CA THR A 54 -17.40 0.32 -20.14
C THR A 54 -17.45 -0.93 -21.01
N SER A 55 -16.49 -1.84 -20.87
CA SER A 55 -16.42 -3.10 -21.63
C SER A 55 -17.61 -4.03 -21.35
N ILE A 56 -18.20 -3.96 -20.16
CA ILE A 56 -19.42 -4.71 -19.82
C ILE A 56 -20.64 -4.04 -20.45
N ALA A 57 -20.78 -2.72 -20.32
CA ALA A 57 -21.92 -1.95 -20.82
C ALA A 57 -22.03 -2.00 -22.36
N THR A 58 -20.91 -2.03 -23.08
CA THR A 58 -20.88 -2.15 -24.55
C THR A 58 -21.06 -3.58 -25.04
N GLY A 59 -21.11 -4.58 -24.15
CA GLY A 59 -21.16 -5.99 -24.52
C GLY A 59 -19.84 -6.54 -25.08
N ALA A 60 -18.72 -5.81 -24.94
CA ALA A 60 -17.40 -6.29 -25.33
C ALA A 60 -16.95 -7.50 -24.51
N LEU A 61 -17.23 -7.49 -23.19
CA LEU A 61 -16.96 -8.60 -22.27
C LEU A 61 -18.23 -8.99 -21.49
N ARG A 62 -18.35 -10.30 -21.23
CA ARG A 62 -19.34 -10.79 -20.26
C ARG A 62 -18.89 -10.41 -18.84
N PRO A 63 -19.80 -10.07 -17.92
CA PRO A 63 -19.44 -9.63 -16.56
C PRO A 63 -18.45 -10.55 -15.84
N LYS A 64 -18.68 -11.87 -15.86
CA LYS A 64 -17.79 -12.85 -15.22
C LYS A 64 -16.37 -12.85 -15.80
N VAL A 65 -16.25 -12.69 -17.12
CA VAL A 65 -14.95 -12.67 -17.82
C VAL A 65 -14.21 -11.37 -17.50
N ALA A 66 -14.93 -10.25 -17.50
CA ALA A 66 -14.37 -8.95 -17.16
C ALA A 66 -13.80 -8.92 -15.73
N VAL A 67 -14.53 -9.48 -14.76
CA VAL A 67 -14.06 -9.59 -13.37
C VAL A 67 -12.83 -10.49 -13.27
N LEU A 68 -12.84 -11.67 -13.91
CA LEU A 68 -11.69 -12.59 -13.87
C LEU A 68 -10.43 -11.97 -14.52
N LEU A 69 -10.62 -11.30 -15.66
CA LEU A 69 -9.55 -10.59 -16.36
C LEU A 69 -8.97 -9.47 -15.50
N SER A 70 -9.84 -8.63 -14.91
CA SER A 70 -9.43 -7.56 -14.00
C SER A 70 -8.66 -8.12 -12.79
N ALA A 71 -9.18 -9.17 -12.14
CA ALA A 71 -8.53 -9.78 -10.99
C ALA A 71 -7.14 -10.34 -11.34
N THR A 72 -7.02 -11.01 -12.50
CA THR A 72 -5.74 -11.54 -12.99
C THR A 72 -4.74 -10.42 -13.26
N LEU A 73 -5.17 -9.35 -13.94
CA LEU A 73 -4.30 -8.23 -14.28
C LEU A 73 -3.93 -7.39 -13.07
N ASN A 74 -4.82 -7.23 -12.10
CA ASN A 74 -4.49 -6.60 -10.82
C ASN A 74 -3.40 -7.39 -10.09
N LEU A 75 -3.53 -8.72 -10.07
CA LEU A 75 -2.51 -9.59 -9.49
C LEU A 75 -1.17 -9.48 -10.25
N VAL A 76 -1.18 -9.52 -11.58
CA VAL A 76 0.04 -9.35 -12.38
C VAL A 76 0.67 -7.98 -12.14
N GLY A 77 -0.14 -6.90 -12.14
CA GLY A 77 0.30 -5.54 -11.86
C GLY A 77 0.99 -5.43 -10.50
N ALA A 78 0.42 -6.09 -9.48
CA ALA A 78 1.02 -6.14 -8.15
C ALA A 78 2.41 -6.78 -8.15
N PHE A 79 2.62 -7.83 -8.95
CA PHE A 79 3.93 -8.47 -9.11
C PHE A 79 4.92 -7.67 -9.98
N LEU A 80 4.45 -6.80 -10.88
CA LEU A 80 5.33 -5.94 -11.68
C LEU A 80 5.88 -4.76 -10.85
N SER A 81 5.19 -4.35 -9.80
CA SER A 81 5.56 -3.21 -8.97
C SER A 81 6.63 -3.52 -7.90
N VAL A 82 7.68 -4.28 -8.23
CA VAL A 82 8.72 -4.74 -7.27
C VAL A 82 9.63 -3.60 -6.74
N GLU A 83 9.40 -2.35 -7.12
CA GLU A 83 10.23 -1.20 -6.74
C GLU A 83 9.54 -0.19 -5.80
N VAL A 84 10.31 0.20 -4.77
CA VAL A 84 10.17 1.36 -3.87
C VAL A 84 8.92 1.41 -2.97
N ALA A 85 8.99 0.70 -1.84
CA ALA A 85 8.04 0.81 -0.73
C ALA A 85 8.26 2.04 0.19
N LEU A 86 9.04 3.03 -0.23
CA LEU A 86 9.47 4.15 0.63
C LEU A 86 8.63 5.44 0.49
N THR A 87 7.74 5.53 -0.49
CA THR A 87 7.12 6.80 -0.91
C THR A 87 5.68 7.03 -0.46
N VAL A 88 4.87 5.98 -0.23
CA VAL A 88 3.43 6.18 0.00
C VAL A 88 3.11 6.76 1.38
N THR A 89 3.88 6.43 2.41
CA THR A 89 3.55 6.90 3.77
C THR A 89 4.38 8.10 4.23
N ASN A 90 5.64 8.20 3.81
CA ASN A 90 6.45 9.40 4.05
C ASN A 90 5.85 10.66 3.42
N ALA A 91 4.89 10.49 2.51
CA ALA A 91 4.12 11.54 1.88
C ALA A 91 3.05 12.20 2.78
N VAL A 92 2.54 11.50 3.80
CA VAL A 92 1.25 11.87 4.42
C VAL A 92 1.33 12.06 5.93
N ILE A 93 2.22 11.32 6.61
CA ILE A 93 2.37 11.45 8.06
C ILE A 93 3.86 11.63 8.37
N ARG A 94 4.21 12.57 9.26
CA ARG A 94 5.60 12.84 9.69
C ARG A 94 6.09 11.78 10.67
N ILE A 95 5.97 10.51 10.30
CA ILE A 95 6.34 9.37 11.14
C ILE A 95 7.84 9.12 11.09
N GLN A 96 8.48 9.52 9.98
CA GLN A 96 9.90 9.36 9.76
C GLN A 96 10.58 10.73 9.64
N ASN A 97 11.84 10.80 10.07
CA ASN A 97 12.74 11.89 9.76
C ASN A 97 13.05 11.87 8.24
N SER A 98 13.65 12.95 7.74
CA SER A 98 14.01 13.14 6.32
C SER A 98 14.95 12.06 5.74
N ASP A 99 15.48 11.18 6.58
CA ASP A 99 16.35 10.05 6.25
C ASP A 99 15.64 8.68 6.26
N GLY A 100 14.31 8.65 6.48
CA GLY A 100 13.51 7.42 6.55
C GLY A 100 13.56 6.69 7.89
N THR A 101 14.18 7.28 8.92
CA THR A 101 14.16 6.72 10.28
C THR A 101 12.89 7.11 11.03
N PRO A 102 12.16 6.20 11.70
CA PRO A 102 11.00 6.58 12.49
C PRO A 102 11.41 7.55 13.62
N LYS A 103 10.59 8.57 13.89
CA LYS A 103 10.84 9.52 14.99
C LYS A 103 10.96 8.76 16.32
N SER A 104 11.99 9.08 17.10
CA SER A 104 12.32 8.45 18.39
C SER A 104 11.16 8.51 19.41
N GLU A 105 10.31 9.54 19.30
CA GLU A 105 9.09 9.73 20.09
C GLU A 105 7.96 8.76 19.73
N LEU A 106 7.99 8.15 18.54
CA LEU A 106 7.02 7.14 18.08
C LEU A 106 7.54 5.71 18.23
N LEU A 107 8.84 5.57 18.52
CA LEU A 107 9.49 4.29 18.84
C LEU A 107 9.53 4.02 20.35
N THR A 108 9.23 5.01 21.19
CA THR A 108 9.12 4.84 22.64
C THR A 108 7.93 3.92 22.95
N GLY A 109 8.18 2.82 23.65
CA GLY A 109 7.19 1.76 23.88
C GLY A 109 7.12 0.67 22.80
N GLY A 110 8.10 0.58 21.89
CA GLY A 110 8.21 -0.52 20.92
C GLY A 110 7.45 -0.31 19.61
N GLY A 111 7.03 0.92 19.29
CA GLY A 111 6.33 1.25 18.04
C GLY A 111 4.81 0.98 18.07
N THR A 112 4.24 0.62 19.23
CA THR A 112 2.83 0.26 19.39
C THR A 112 1.88 1.40 19.01
N ALA A 113 2.19 2.64 19.40
CA ALA A 113 1.36 3.81 19.05
C ALA A 113 1.29 4.04 17.54
N LEU A 114 2.41 3.87 16.82
CA LEU A 114 2.45 3.93 15.37
C LEU A 114 1.58 2.84 14.74
N LEU A 115 1.71 1.61 15.19
CA LEU A 115 0.92 0.49 14.69
C LEU A 115 -0.58 0.72 14.87
N LEU A 116 -1.00 1.30 16.00
CA LEU A 116 -2.39 1.64 16.26
C LEU A 116 -2.91 2.75 15.33
N ILE A 117 -2.11 3.78 15.06
CA ILE A 117 -2.47 4.85 14.11
C ILE A 117 -2.65 4.27 12.70
N VAL A 118 -1.72 3.43 12.25
CA VAL A 118 -1.81 2.77 10.94
C VAL A 118 -3.01 1.84 10.88
N LEU A 119 -3.21 1.00 11.90
CA LEU A 119 -4.36 0.09 11.99
C LEU A 119 -5.68 0.86 11.93
N ALA A 120 -5.84 1.90 12.76
CA ALA A 120 -7.05 2.73 12.79
C ALA A 120 -7.29 3.43 11.44
N GLY A 121 -6.22 3.92 10.80
CA GLY A 121 -6.33 4.58 9.50
C GLY A 121 -6.76 3.63 8.37
N VAL A 122 -6.21 2.41 8.33
CA VAL A 122 -6.61 1.40 7.34
C VAL A 122 -8.04 0.93 7.62
N ILE A 123 -8.44 0.72 8.88
CA ILE A 123 -9.83 0.41 9.25
C ILE A 123 -10.76 1.54 8.77
N GLY A 124 -10.40 2.80 9.00
CA GLY A 124 -11.17 3.95 8.50
C GLY A 124 -11.35 3.93 6.99
N GLY A 125 -10.28 3.63 6.25
CA GLY A 125 -10.34 3.47 4.79
C GLY A 125 -11.25 2.32 4.34
N ILE A 126 -11.18 1.16 5.00
CA ILE A 126 -12.05 0.01 4.72
C ILE A 126 -13.52 0.36 4.99
N LEU A 127 -13.81 0.96 6.14
CA LEU A 127 -15.18 1.34 6.50
C LEU A 127 -15.76 2.31 5.46
N TRP A 128 -14.97 3.28 5.01
CA TRP A 128 -15.38 4.19 3.94
C TRP A 128 -15.62 3.46 2.62
N ASN A 129 -14.70 2.58 2.20
CA ASN A 129 -14.85 1.79 0.99
C ASN A 129 -16.11 0.89 1.00
N LEU A 130 -16.38 0.23 2.13
CA LEU A 130 -17.57 -0.60 2.31
C LEU A 130 -18.85 0.24 2.31
N LEU A 131 -18.82 1.41 2.94
CA LEU A 131 -19.95 2.35 2.94
C LEU A 131 -20.26 2.82 1.53
N THR A 132 -19.27 3.31 0.78
CA THR A 132 -19.49 3.79 -0.59
C THR A 132 -19.90 2.66 -1.51
N TRP A 133 -19.37 1.46 -1.31
CA TRP A 133 -19.81 0.26 -2.04
C TRP A 133 -21.27 -0.08 -1.75
N LEU A 134 -21.69 -0.08 -0.48
CA LEU A 134 -23.07 -0.36 -0.07
C LEU A 134 -24.05 0.66 -0.68
N LEU A 135 -23.62 1.90 -0.83
CA LEU A 135 -24.40 2.99 -1.43
C LEU A 135 -24.28 3.06 -2.96
N GLY A 136 -23.46 2.20 -3.59
CA GLY A 136 -23.22 2.23 -5.04
C GLY A 136 -22.52 3.49 -5.55
N LEU A 137 -21.79 4.19 -4.68
CA LEU A 137 -21.10 5.44 -5.02
C LEU A 137 -19.70 5.14 -5.56
N PRO A 138 -19.29 5.76 -6.69
CA PRO A 138 -17.91 5.69 -7.15
C PRO A 138 -17.00 6.39 -6.14
N SER A 139 -16.01 5.67 -5.62
CA SER A 139 -15.10 6.17 -4.58
C SER A 139 -13.65 5.90 -4.97
N SER A 140 -12.75 6.78 -4.52
CA SER A 140 -11.32 6.58 -4.67
C SER A 140 -10.75 5.94 -3.41
N SER A 141 -10.36 4.67 -3.53
CA SER A 141 -9.71 3.90 -2.46
C SER A 141 -8.45 4.59 -1.92
N SER A 142 -7.67 5.27 -2.77
CA SER A 142 -6.48 6.02 -2.34
C SER A 142 -6.85 7.16 -1.39
N HIS A 143 -7.92 7.91 -1.70
CA HIS A 143 -8.40 8.99 -0.83
C HIS A 143 -9.04 8.45 0.44
N ALA A 144 -9.71 7.30 0.37
CA ALA A 144 -10.22 6.61 1.55
C ALA A 144 -9.08 6.23 2.51
N LEU A 145 -7.99 5.65 2.00
CA LEU A 145 -6.81 5.29 2.79
C LEU A 145 -6.12 6.53 3.38
N PHE A 146 -5.83 7.54 2.56
CA PHE A 146 -5.18 8.76 3.03
C PHE A 146 -6.05 9.52 4.04
N GLY A 147 -7.36 9.63 3.79
CA GLY A 147 -8.31 10.23 4.72
C GLY A 147 -8.37 9.48 6.06
N GLY A 148 -8.39 8.15 6.03
CA GLY A 148 -8.31 7.32 7.23
C GLY A 148 -7.00 7.52 8.00
N LEU A 149 -5.86 7.49 7.31
CA LEU A 149 -4.53 7.70 7.89
C LEU A 149 -4.37 9.11 8.48
N ILE A 150 -4.82 10.16 7.76
CA ILE A 150 -4.81 11.55 8.24
C ILE A 150 -5.71 11.68 9.49
N GLY A 151 -6.92 11.12 9.46
CA GLY A 151 -7.83 11.14 10.61
C GLY A 151 -7.25 10.45 11.84
N ALA A 152 -6.65 9.27 11.66
CA ALA A 152 -5.97 8.55 12.73
C ALA A 152 -4.75 9.32 13.27
N ALA A 153 -3.98 9.96 12.39
CA ALA A 153 -2.84 10.79 12.78
C ALA A 153 -3.28 12.04 13.56
N ILE A 154 -4.36 12.71 13.17
CA ILE A 154 -4.92 13.84 13.93
C ILE A 154 -5.38 13.38 15.32
N ALA A 155 -6.03 12.22 15.40
CA ALA A 155 -6.50 11.68 16.68
C ALA A 155 -5.33 11.25 17.60
N GLY A 156 -4.27 10.65 17.05
CA GLY A 156 -3.13 10.14 17.83
C GLY A 156 -2.04 11.16 18.12
N LEU A 157 -1.79 12.10 17.21
CA LEU A 157 -0.64 13.03 17.24
C LEU A 157 -1.07 14.51 17.20
N GLY A 158 -2.36 14.79 17.08
CA GLY A 158 -2.88 16.15 16.89
C GLY A 158 -2.67 16.70 15.48
N TRP A 159 -3.20 17.89 15.22
CA TRP A 159 -3.14 18.54 13.91
C TRP A 159 -1.70 18.77 13.39
N ALA A 160 -0.75 18.98 14.31
CA ALA A 160 0.66 19.18 14.00
C ALA A 160 1.41 17.88 13.64
N GLY A 161 0.82 16.71 13.91
CA GLY A 161 1.38 15.41 13.55
C GLY A 161 1.26 15.06 12.07
N VAL A 162 0.42 15.80 11.33
CA VAL A 162 0.20 15.62 9.89
C VAL A 162 1.13 16.54 9.10
N ASP A 163 1.74 15.99 8.04
CA ASP A 163 2.53 16.81 7.12
C ASP A 163 1.63 17.50 6.11
N TRP A 164 1.24 18.76 6.36
CA TRP A 164 0.32 19.45 5.47
C TRP A 164 0.99 19.95 4.18
N THR A 165 2.19 20.54 4.28
CA THR A 165 2.85 21.25 3.17
C THR A 165 4.33 20.90 2.98
N GLY A 166 4.87 19.95 3.75
CA GLY A 166 6.28 19.57 3.73
C GLY A 166 7.20 20.54 4.48
N ASP A 167 8.48 20.52 4.11
CA ASP A 167 9.53 21.42 4.65
C ASP A 167 9.56 22.80 3.97
N GLY A 168 8.51 23.19 3.23
CA GLY A 168 8.37 24.51 2.60
C GLY A 168 9.29 24.79 1.40
N SER A 169 10.28 23.93 1.12
CA SER A 169 11.18 24.04 -0.03
C SER A 169 10.58 23.51 -1.34
N LYS A 170 9.62 22.59 -1.25
CA LYS A 170 8.83 22.03 -2.35
C LYS A 170 7.41 21.77 -1.85
N LEU A 171 6.43 21.80 -2.76
CA LEU A 171 5.07 21.36 -2.46
C LEU A 171 5.09 19.85 -2.16
N ASP A 172 5.11 19.50 -0.88
CA ASP A 172 5.07 18.14 -0.36
C ASP A 172 3.94 18.02 0.67
N GLY A 173 3.87 16.91 1.41
CA GLY A 173 2.82 16.61 2.36
C GLY A 173 1.47 16.29 1.70
N VAL A 174 0.41 16.37 2.50
CA VAL A 174 -0.97 16.12 2.08
C VAL A 174 -1.36 17.01 0.91
N VAL A 175 -0.99 18.29 0.92
CA VAL A 175 -1.35 19.21 -0.15
C VAL A 175 -0.65 18.83 -1.46
N GLY A 176 0.66 18.58 -1.42
CA GLY A 176 1.44 18.29 -2.63
C GLY A 176 1.20 16.90 -3.21
N LYS A 177 1.00 15.89 -2.37
CA LYS A 177 0.93 14.46 -2.79
C LYS A 177 -0.47 13.87 -2.79
N VAL A 178 -1.45 14.49 -2.13
CA VAL A 178 -2.84 14.03 -2.11
C VAL A 178 -3.75 15.03 -2.82
N VAL A 179 -3.85 16.26 -2.31
CA VAL A 179 -4.81 17.26 -2.82
C VAL A 179 -4.49 17.70 -4.24
N LEU A 180 -3.23 18.01 -4.54
CA LEU A 180 -2.84 18.48 -5.86
C LEU A 180 -3.10 17.42 -6.95
N PRO A 181 -2.66 16.14 -6.80
CA PRO A 181 -3.04 15.09 -7.75
C PRO A 181 -4.55 14.85 -7.82
N ALA A 182 -5.30 15.00 -6.71
CA ALA A 182 -6.76 14.83 -6.71
C ALA A 182 -7.47 15.82 -7.63
N VAL A 183 -7.02 17.08 -7.64
CA VAL A 183 -7.60 18.14 -8.47
C VAL A 183 -7.06 18.11 -9.89
N MET A 184 -5.76 17.82 -10.05
CA MET A 184 -5.11 17.83 -11.36
C MET A 184 -5.43 16.60 -12.20
N SER A 185 -5.60 15.42 -11.58
CA SER A 185 -5.78 14.17 -12.33
C SER A 185 -7.04 14.12 -13.19
N PRO A 186 -8.23 14.62 -12.78
CA PRO A 186 -9.40 14.65 -13.65
C PRO A 186 -9.21 15.60 -14.84
N VAL A 187 -8.53 16.72 -14.65
CA VAL A 187 -8.25 17.70 -15.72
C VAL A 187 -7.29 17.10 -16.75
N ILE A 188 -6.21 16.48 -16.29
CA ILE A 188 -5.22 15.82 -17.16
C ILE A 188 -5.88 14.64 -17.88
N ALA A 189 -6.56 13.76 -17.15
CA ALA A 189 -7.24 12.59 -17.73
C ALA A 189 -8.32 13.02 -18.74
N GLY A 190 -9.12 14.04 -18.43
CA GLY A 190 -10.13 14.59 -19.33
C GLY A 190 -9.53 15.19 -20.60
N THR A 191 -8.42 15.91 -20.49
CA THR A 191 -7.71 16.49 -21.65
C THR A 191 -7.13 15.39 -22.54
N VAL A 192 -6.46 14.39 -21.95
CA VAL A 192 -5.88 13.26 -22.68
C VAL A 192 -6.99 12.42 -23.33
N ALA A 193 -8.09 12.16 -22.63
CA ALA A 193 -9.24 11.45 -23.16
C ALA A 193 -9.87 12.23 -24.33
N ALA A 194 -10.10 13.53 -24.19
CA ALA A 194 -10.67 14.36 -25.26
C ALA A 194 -9.77 14.39 -26.51
N ALA A 195 -8.47 14.59 -26.34
CA ALA A 195 -7.52 14.59 -27.45
C ALA A 195 -7.43 13.21 -28.12
N GLY A 196 -7.38 12.12 -27.33
CA GLY A 196 -7.35 10.75 -27.83
C GLY A 196 -8.62 10.38 -28.58
N THR A 197 -9.79 10.72 -28.04
CA THR A 197 -11.08 10.52 -28.72
C THR A 197 -11.13 11.30 -30.02
N TRP A 198 -10.77 12.59 -30.02
CA TRP A 198 -10.74 13.42 -31.24
C TRP A 198 -9.82 12.81 -32.31
N LEU A 199 -8.62 12.37 -31.93
CA LEU A 199 -7.68 11.73 -32.84
C LEU A 199 -8.24 10.45 -33.45
N ILE A 200 -8.83 9.57 -32.62
CA ILE A 200 -9.43 8.33 -33.09
C ILE A 200 -10.56 8.62 -34.08
N TYR A 201 -11.47 9.55 -33.76
CA TYR A 201 -12.55 9.97 -34.66
C TYR A 201 -12.00 10.49 -36.00
N ARG A 202 -10.93 11.29 -35.98
CA ARG A 202 -10.32 11.82 -37.22
C ARG A 202 -9.73 10.72 -38.09
N ILE A 203 -9.16 9.68 -37.51
CA ILE A 203 -8.57 8.54 -38.24
C ILE A 203 -9.65 7.61 -38.79
N THR A 204 -10.76 7.42 -38.09
CA THR A 204 -11.81 6.48 -38.49
C THR A 204 -12.85 7.07 -39.45
N VAL A 205 -12.85 8.39 -39.68
CA VAL A 205 -13.71 9.05 -40.69
C VAL A 205 -13.43 8.44 -42.07
N GLY A 206 -14.39 7.65 -42.58
CA GLY A 206 -14.33 7.00 -43.90
C GLY A 206 -14.11 5.48 -43.88
N VAL A 207 -13.91 4.86 -42.71
CA VAL A 207 -13.80 3.40 -42.58
C VAL A 207 -15.20 2.78 -42.46
N ALA A 208 -15.45 1.65 -43.15
CA ALA A 208 -16.73 0.96 -43.07
C ALA A 208 -17.03 0.47 -41.64
N THR A 209 -18.27 0.70 -41.19
CA THR A 209 -18.75 0.47 -39.80
C THR A 209 -18.46 -0.94 -39.26
N ARG A 210 -18.53 -1.96 -40.12
CA ARG A 210 -18.25 -3.36 -39.73
C ARG A 210 -16.80 -3.61 -39.28
N PHE A 211 -15.82 -2.86 -39.81
CA PHE A 211 -14.41 -3.02 -39.43
C PHE A 211 -14.07 -2.17 -38.21
N THR A 212 -14.76 -1.04 -38.03
CA THR A 212 -14.61 -0.21 -36.83
C THR A 212 -15.15 -0.94 -35.59
N ASP A 213 -16.29 -1.61 -35.66
CA ASP A 213 -16.93 -2.20 -34.46
C ASP A 213 -16.08 -3.30 -33.82
N ASN A 214 -15.53 -4.21 -34.63
CA ASN A 214 -14.65 -5.27 -34.13
C ASN A 214 -13.32 -4.71 -33.60
N GLY A 215 -12.76 -3.69 -34.26
CA GLY A 215 -11.55 -3.00 -33.82
C GLY A 215 -11.76 -2.28 -32.48
N PHE A 216 -12.87 -1.55 -32.34
CA PHE A 216 -13.25 -0.87 -31.10
C PHE A 216 -13.50 -1.85 -29.97
N ARG A 217 -14.12 -3.01 -30.24
CA ARG A 217 -14.38 -4.03 -29.22
C ARG A 217 -13.07 -4.57 -28.63
N TRP A 218 -12.10 -4.91 -29.46
CA TRP A 218 -10.77 -5.34 -29.00
C TRP A 218 -9.97 -4.21 -28.36
N GLY A 219 -10.07 -2.99 -28.88
CA GLY A 219 -9.45 -1.79 -28.31
C GLY A 219 -9.96 -1.49 -26.89
N GLN A 220 -11.26 -1.60 -26.66
CA GLN A 220 -11.86 -1.44 -25.32
C GLN A 220 -11.37 -2.50 -24.35
N ILE A 221 -11.31 -3.77 -24.77
CA ILE A 221 -10.78 -4.87 -23.95
C ILE A 221 -9.32 -4.60 -23.59
N GLY A 222 -8.49 -4.22 -24.57
CA GLY A 222 -7.08 -3.88 -24.36
C GLY A 222 -6.90 -2.69 -23.42
N SER A 223 -7.64 -1.61 -23.64
CA SER A 223 -7.60 -0.42 -22.77
C SER A 223 -8.05 -0.74 -21.34
N ALA A 224 -9.16 -1.44 -21.17
CA ALA A 224 -9.65 -1.85 -19.85
C ALA A 224 -8.64 -2.76 -19.12
N SER A 225 -7.96 -3.62 -19.89
CA SER A 225 -6.88 -4.48 -19.36
C SER A 225 -5.68 -3.65 -18.87
N LEU A 226 -5.25 -2.65 -19.63
CA LEU A 226 -4.16 -1.75 -19.23
C LEU A 226 -4.52 -0.94 -17.98
N VAL A 227 -5.77 -0.49 -17.86
CA VAL A 227 -6.27 0.20 -16.67
C VAL A 227 -6.26 -0.74 -15.45
N SER A 228 -6.77 -1.97 -15.57
CA SER A 228 -6.70 -2.96 -14.48
C SER A 228 -5.27 -3.31 -14.08
N LEU A 229 -4.33 -3.38 -15.04
CA LEU A 229 -2.92 -3.60 -14.76
C LEU A 229 -2.32 -2.42 -13.97
N ALA A 230 -2.64 -1.19 -14.36
CA ALA A 230 -2.20 0.03 -13.69
C ALA A 230 -2.81 0.20 -12.28
N HIS A 231 -4.06 -0.25 -12.08
CA HIS A 231 -4.64 -0.34 -10.74
C HIS A 231 -3.84 -1.32 -9.86
N GLY A 232 -3.54 -2.52 -10.37
CA GLY A 232 -2.75 -3.51 -9.64
C GLY A 232 -1.37 -3.03 -9.22
N THR A 233 -0.67 -2.29 -10.09
CA THR A 233 0.63 -1.70 -9.72
C THR A 233 0.48 -0.62 -8.64
N ASN A 234 -0.56 0.20 -8.72
CA ASN A 234 -0.80 1.28 -7.76
C ASN A 234 -1.24 0.75 -6.38
N ASP A 235 -2.14 -0.23 -6.34
CA ASP A 235 -2.63 -0.85 -5.11
C ASP A 235 -1.52 -1.58 -4.35
N ALA A 236 -0.67 -2.31 -5.06
CA ALA A 236 0.47 -2.97 -4.46
C ALA A 236 1.39 -1.98 -3.73
N GLN A 237 1.63 -0.80 -4.29
CA GLN A 237 2.43 0.24 -3.63
C GLN A 237 1.79 0.74 -2.32
N LYS A 238 0.47 0.86 -2.27
CA LYS A 238 -0.26 1.30 -1.05
C LYS A 238 -0.09 0.29 0.08
N THR A 239 -0.38 -0.97 -0.18
CA THR A 239 -0.31 -2.01 0.85
C THR A 239 1.13 -2.32 1.23
N MET A 240 2.07 -2.28 0.29
CA MET A 240 3.50 -2.31 0.63
C MET A 240 3.90 -1.14 1.54
N GLY A 241 3.40 0.07 1.28
CA GLY A 241 3.66 1.24 2.13
C GLY A 241 3.14 1.07 3.56
N VAL A 242 1.90 0.58 3.71
CA VAL A 242 1.27 0.30 5.02
C VAL A 242 2.05 -0.77 5.79
N ILE A 243 2.38 -1.89 5.16
CA ILE A 243 3.11 -2.99 5.80
C ILE A 243 4.54 -2.57 6.17
N THR A 244 5.20 -1.77 5.34
CA THR A 244 6.58 -1.30 5.61
C THR A 244 6.66 -0.44 6.87
N LEU A 245 5.64 0.37 7.16
CA LEU A 245 5.56 1.10 8.43
C LEU A 245 5.38 0.21 9.63
N ALA A 246 4.65 -0.88 9.45
CA ALA A 246 4.31 -1.78 10.54
C ALA A 246 5.52 -2.62 10.96
N LEU A 247 6.46 -2.85 10.04
CA LEU A 247 7.66 -3.61 10.32
C LEU A 247 8.73 -2.76 11.03
N PRO A 248 9.29 -3.23 12.16
CA PRO A 248 10.45 -2.58 12.77
C PRO A 248 11.64 -2.57 11.79
N CYS A 249 12.27 -1.40 11.62
CA CYS A 249 13.40 -1.21 10.73
C CYS A 249 14.52 -2.24 11.03
N PRO A 250 15.07 -2.95 10.04
CA PRO A 250 16.24 -3.78 10.28
C PRO A 250 17.44 -2.88 10.63
N PRO A 251 18.36 -3.33 11.50
CA PRO A 251 19.59 -2.60 11.76
C PRO A 251 20.35 -2.35 10.45
N ARG A 252 21.00 -1.19 10.38
CA ARG A 252 21.65 -0.52 9.24
C ARG A 252 22.72 -1.33 8.48
N THR A 253 22.92 -2.61 8.80
CA THR A 253 23.95 -3.49 8.24
C THR A 253 23.48 -4.35 7.06
N SER A 254 22.23 -4.22 6.61
CA SER A 254 21.74 -4.95 5.44
C SER A 254 21.98 -4.14 4.15
N PRO A 255 22.72 -4.68 3.16
CA PRO A 255 23.01 -3.94 1.93
C PRO A 255 21.73 -3.62 1.13
N PRO A 256 21.69 -2.46 0.45
CA PRO A 256 20.52 -2.02 -0.32
C PRO A 256 20.42 -2.87 -1.59
N GLY A 257 19.45 -3.78 -1.65
CA GLY A 257 19.25 -4.61 -2.86
C GLY A 257 18.67 -6.00 -2.65
N ARG A 258 18.30 -6.41 -1.44
CA ARG A 258 17.60 -7.70 -1.27
C ARG A 258 16.09 -7.49 -1.41
N SER A 259 15.54 -8.09 -2.47
CA SER A 259 14.11 -8.18 -2.72
C SER A 259 13.34 -8.59 -1.46
N TRP A 260 12.15 -8.01 -1.28
CA TRP A 260 11.26 -8.24 -0.13
C TRP A 260 10.94 -9.73 0.07
N ALA A 261 10.96 -10.54 -0.99
CA ALA A 261 10.81 -11.99 -0.95
C ALA A 261 12.01 -12.70 -0.26
N ALA A 262 13.22 -12.18 -0.35
CA ALA A 262 14.38 -12.67 0.40
C ALA A 262 14.35 -12.18 1.86
N ALA A 263 13.81 -10.98 2.10
CA ALA A 263 13.58 -10.46 3.45
C ALA A 263 12.48 -11.22 4.21
N TRP A 264 11.44 -11.67 3.51
CA TRP A 264 10.39 -12.59 3.99
C TRP A 264 10.92 -14.01 4.11
N GLY A 265 11.53 -14.58 3.06
CA GLY A 265 12.04 -15.95 3.03
C GLY A 265 13.20 -16.21 3.99
N GLY A 266 13.96 -15.18 4.35
CA GLY A 266 15.00 -15.23 5.39
C GLY A 266 14.48 -15.00 6.81
N ARG A 267 13.31 -14.37 6.98
CA ARG A 267 12.66 -14.17 8.30
C ARG A 267 11.67 -15.29 8.64
N ALA A 268 10.88 -15.76 7.68
CA ALA A 268 10.06 -16.96 7.82
C ALA A 268 10.93 -18.19 8.13
N ARG A 269 12.13 -18.32 7.54
CA ARG A 269 13.10 -19.38 7.92
C ARG A 269 13.71 -19.20 9.31
N ARG A 270 13.77 -17.97 9.86
CA ARG A 270 14.23 -17.74 11.24
C ARG A 270 13.12 -17.93 12.27
N CYS A 271 11.86 -17.73 11.89
CA CYS A 271 10.69 -18.02 12.72
C CYS A 271 10.23 -19.49 12.62
N ALA A 272 10.45 -20.16 11.49
CA ALA A 272 10.13 -21.58 11.28
C ALA A 272 11.34 -22.53 11.52
N GLY A 273 12.56 -22.00 11.57
CA GLY A 273 13.80 -22.77 11.77
C GLY A 273 14.17 -22.92 13.25
N ARG A 274 13.24 -23.38 14.08
CA ARG A 274 13.53 -23.93 15.41
C ARG A 274 12.42 -24.88 15.86
N SER A 275 12.19 -25.91 15.06
CA SER A 275 11.51 -27.10 15.56
C SER A 275 12.52 -27.92 16.40
N PRO A 276 12.18 -28.37 17.62
CA PRO A 276 13.02 -29.27 18.38
C PRO A 276 12.87 -30.68 17.80
N GLY A 277 13.77 -31.04 16.90
CA GLY A 277 14.17 -32.44 16.74
C GLY A 277 15.10 -32.81 17.89
N GLY A 278 14.50 -33.09 19.03
CA GLY A 278 15.16 -33.42 20.29
C GLY A 278 14.11 -33.87 21.31
N TRP A 279 13.29 -34.83 20.87
CA TRP A 279 12.14 -35.48 21.51
C TRP A 279 10.91 -34.59 21.75
#